data_AF-A0A4D9F4A0-F1
#
_entry.id   AF-A0A4D9F4A0-F1
#
_cell.length_a   1.000
_cell.length_b   1.000
_cell.length_c   1.000
_cell.angle_alpha   90.00
_cell.angle_beta   90.00
_cell.angle_gamma   90.00
#
_symmetry.space_group_name_H-M   'P 1'
#
loop_
_entity.id
_entity.type
_entity.pdbx_description
1 polymer ?
#
loop_
_entity_poly.entity_id
_entity_poly.type
_entity_poly.pdbx_seq_one_letter_code
_entity_poly.pdbx_strand_id
1 'polypeptide(L)'
;MEVVGRLLCRVSLLLLWLQPGLGRTRVVQAAAPPGFIESSCPSRIFWVKLDKRFLQGKFFRLELVDPSGGTVLLDEKLAARCGYVLTEDVWGNTIFRASVLGCHVANKADELFSLTINIKVSSSPDMRRGATYTYPMYCTYTPWAPREIVCEENYMEVSVKSDVPAISDDDTATWMSALPEVQKVEYQVWQLIFLSPSGRKKIMVSDAAKLGYSFNNTLARVFLRAPYSTNESKLAVVNGVSMNIVSSTSMYKQRWLLLLIDTTVSCPIDGTSFTDTAIIWTVPSIIPTLVPQEPTFVSKNISVGVDGQIIMHPEQNYILDHNKTHIQMTIPIGAAGGRLKSTVANGVHGIIYSINLFLEHTWTDVDWHMTKYTVIKPITTPFMPRIPTVINNTLPEKRTFDVAFGSFLPDVSLVTITIGNVPLSPREAEHHGYKVYEITFPNGTKGFNLEVPFDDPTVLKEYVNRNETKYTLRVNYTLDVGPEMKPYNHPAEVECVVADIELPEAVGYCDKENLYLAVPVSALYQYWNLYVGNKLLNQQTVLSNRYLLTTNSTHLVLQVPLFTMGIIYEVCRLYCKALVSKRFIRKERHFTPKLVL
;
A
#
# COMPACT_ATOMS: atom_id res chain seq x y z
N MET A 1 -36.89 83.62 -3.35
CA MET A 1 -35.58 82.96 -3.12
C MET A 1 -35.78 81.76 -2.17
N GLU A 2 -36.34 80.62 -2.57
CA GLU A 2 -36.28 79.97 -3.87
C GLU A 2 -34.83 79.67 -4.28
N VAL A 3 -34.56 78.40 -4.52
CA VAL A 3 -33.45 77.90 -5.37
C VAL A 3 -32.02 78.04 -4.81
N VAL A 4 -31.70 77.46 -3.64
CA VAL A 4 -30.29 77.05 -3.34
C VAL A 4 -30.18 75.75 -2.52
N GLY A 5 -31.21 75.30 -1.81
CA GLY A 5 -31.10 74.15 -0.89
C GLY A 5 -31.25 72.75 -1.50
N ARG A 6 -31.67 72.60 -2.77
CA ARG A 6 -31.99 71.29 -3.37
C ARG A 6 -30.99 70.77 -4.41
N LEU A 7 -29.91 71.51 -4.70
CA LEU A 7 -28.91 71.09 -5.69
C LEU A 7 -27.65 70.43 -5.08
N LEU A 8 -27.38 70.62 -3.77
CA LEU A 8 -26.20 70.04 -3.11
C LEU A 8 -26.41 68.59 -2.62
N CYS A 9 -27.65 68.14 -2.40
CA CYS A 9 -27.92 66.74 -2.02
C CYS A 9 -27.92 65.74 -3.18
N ARG A 10 -27.88 66.20 -4.44
CA ARG A 10 -27.88 65.29 -5.62
C ARG A 10 -26.50 65.04 -6.23
N VAL A 11 -25.46 65.76 -5.81
CA VAL A 11 -24.08 65.52 -6.27
C VAL A 11 -23.29 64.62 -5.30
N SER A 12 -23.66 64.58 -4.01
CA SER A 12 -23.03 63.67 -3.02
C SER A 12 -23.48 62.21 -3.11
N LEU A 13 -24.54 61.89 -3.86
CA LEU A 13 -25.02 60.52 -4.05
C LEU A 13 -24.54 59.84 -5.35
N LEU A 14 -23.88 60.59 -6.25
CA LEU A 14 -23.36 60.06 -7.52
C LEU A 14 -21.83 59.85 -7.54
N LEU A 15 -21.10 60.31 -6.52
CA LEU A 15 -19.65 60.07 -6.37
C LEU A 15 -19.29 58.89 -5.45
N LEU A 16 -20.27 58.22 -4.86
CA LEU A 16 -20.07 56.97 -4.09
C LEU A 16 -20.08 55.70 -4.98
N TRP A 17 -20.26 55.85 -6.30
CA TRP A 17 -20.35 54.74 -7.26
C TRP A 17 -19.12 54.56 -8.15
N LEU A 18 -18.00 55.22 -7.84
CA LEU A 18 -16.72 55.04 -8.53
C LEU A 18 -15.57 55.01 -7.52
N GLN A 19 -15.52 53.96 -6.71
CA GLN A 19 -14.24 53.48 -6.17
C GLN A 19 -13.90 52.15 -6.84
N PRO A 20 -12.73 52.02 -7.46
CA PRO A 20 -12.31 50.77 -8.08
C PRO A 20 -12.16 49.72 -6.99
N GLY A 21 -12.79 48.57 -7.21
CA GLY A 21 -12.83 47.46 -6.28
C GLY A 21 -11.43 47.02 -5.87
N LEU A 22 -11.04 47.40 -4.66
CA LEU A 22 -10.02 46.67 -3.92
C LEU A 22 -10.62 45.28 -3.68
N GLY A 23 -10.08 44.29 -4.39
CA GLY A 23 -10.54 42.91 -4.35
C GLY A 23 -10.52 42.37 -2.92
N ARG A 24 -11.64 42.52 -2.20
CA ARG A 24 -11.99 41.65 -1.09
C ARG A 24 -12.17 40.27 -1.70
N THR A 25 -11.15 39.43 -1.59
CA THR A 25 -11.31 37.98 -1.64
C THR A 25 -12.40 37.62 -0.65
N ARG A 26 -13.62 37.45 -1.16
CA ARG A 26 -14.77 36.98 -0.39
C ARG A 26 -14.38 35.57 0.03
N VAL A 27 -13.93 35.41 1.28
CA VAL A 27 -13.74 34.09 1.88
C VAL A 27 -15.14 33.51 1.98
N VAL A 28 -15.49 32.65 1.01
CA VAL A 28 -16.76 31.92 1.06
C VAL A 28 -16.58 30.85 2.12
N GLN A 29 -17.12 31.11 3.30
CA GLN A 29 -17.23 30.11 4.34
C GLN A 29 -18.29 29.11 3.88
N ALA A 30 -17.85 27.89 3.58
CA ALA A 30 -18.69 26.85 3.01
C ALA A 30 -19.02 25.81 4.08
N ALA A 31 -20.25 25.27 4.03
CA ALA A 31 -20.59 24.09 4.80
C ALA A 31 -19.87 22.87 4.21
N ALA A 32 -19.22 22.08 5.07
CA ALA A 32 -18.56 20.86 4.64
C ALA A 32 -19.60 19.86 4.11
N PRO A 33 -19.36 19.22 2.95
CA PRO A 33 -20.22 18.14 2.48
C PRO A 33 -20.28 17.00 3.52
N PRO A 34 -21.44 16.31 3.66
CA PRO A 34 -21.53 15.12 4.50
C PRO A 34 -20.44 14.09 4.14
N GLY A 35 -19.73 13.57 5.14
CA GLY A 35 -18.66 12.58 4.96
C GLY A 35 -17.30 13.14 4.54
N PHE A 36 -17.17 14.44 4.28
CA PHE A 36 -15.86 15.02 3.98
C PHE A 36 -14.94 15.04 5.21
N ILE A 37 -15.48 15.38 6.37
CA ILE A 37 -14.74 15.52 7.63
C ILE A 37 -15.32 14.53 8.64
N GLU A 38 -14.47 13.65 9.16
CA GLU A 38 -14.75 12.82 10.31
C GLU A 38 -13.84 13.24 11.46
N SER A 39 -14.35 13.27 12.69
CA SER A 39 -13.54 13.63 13.85
C SER A 39 -13.92 12.85 15.10
N SER A 40 -12.94 12.63 15.97
CA SER A 40 -13.12 11.97 17.26
C SER A 40 -12.12 12.51 18.30
N CYS A 41 -12.30 12.11 19.56
CA CYS A 41 -11.50 12.56 20.70
C CYS A 41 -10.85 11.36 21.45
N PRO A 42 -10.07 10.48 20.79
CA PRO A 42 -9.46 9.35 21.46
C PRO A 42 -8.34 9.81 22.40
N SER A 43 -8.32 9.29 23.63
CA SER A 43 -7.17 9.37 24.56
C SER A 43 -6.42 10.72 24.60
N ARG A 44 -7.14 11.84 24.81
CA ARG A 44 -6.60 13.22 24.90
C ARG A 44 -6.06 13.80 23.59
N ILE A 45 -6.54 13.30 22.46
CA ILE A 45 -6.12 13.73 21.14
C ILE A 45 -7.36 14.15 20.35
N PHE A 46 -7.28 15.32 19.70
CA PHE A 46 -8.19 15.66 18.60
C PHE A 46 -7.76 14.84 17.38
N TRP A 47 -8.66 14.02 16.85
CA TRP A 47 -8.41 13.24 15.65
C TRP A 47 -9.36 13.69 14.56
N VAL A 48 -8.85 13.96 13.36
CA VAL A 48 -9.63 14.37 12.19
C VAL A 48 -9.16 13.60 10.96
N LYS A 49 -10.11 13.15 10.17
CA LYS A 49 -9.88 12.53 8.86
C LYS A 49 -10.60 13.31 7.77
N LEU A 50 -9.89 13.57 6.68
CA LEU A 50 -10.42 14.22 5.48
C LEU A 50 -10.51 13.21 4.34
N ASP A 51 -11.70 13.02 3.78
CA ASP A 51 -11.92 12.06 2.68
C ASP A 51 -11.16 12.49 1.42
N LYS A 52 -10.22 11.64 0.97
CA LYS A 52 -9.38 11.88 -0.21
C LYS A 52 -10.18 12.03 -1.51
N ARG A 53 -11.36 11.40 -1.62
CA ARG A 53 -12.22 11.46 -2.81
C ARG A 53 -12.70 12.89 -3.03
N PHE A 54 -12.97 13.63 -1.96
CA PHE A 54 -13.35 15.03 -2.05
C PHE A 54 -12.17 15.92 -2.49
N LEU A 55 -10.96 15.55 -2.08
CA LEU A 55 -9.72 16.27 -2.36
C LEU A 55 -9.07 15.88 -3.70
N GLN A 56 -9.56 14.83 -4.37
CA GLN A 56 -8.99 14.33 -5.62
C GLN A 56 -8.97 15.43 -6.70
N GLY A 57 -7.78 15.69 -7.27
CA GLY A 57 -7.57 16.73 -8.28
C GLY A 57 -7.65 18.16 -7.74
N LYS A 58 -7.62 18.35 -6.41
CA LYS A 58 -7.63 19.65 -5.73
C LYS A 58 -6.41 19.80 -4.85
N PHE A 59 -6.11 21.05 -4.51
CA PHE A 59 -5.12 21.44 -3.52
C PHE A 59 -5.82 21.85 -2.24
N PHE A 60 -5.25 21.50 -1.09
CA PHE A 60 -5.78 21.94 0.19
C PHE A 60 -4.70 22.39 1.15
N ARG A 61 -5.10 23.18 2.15
CA ARG A 61 -4.26 23.61 3.27
C ARG A 61 -5.08 23.61 4.55
N LEU A 62 -4.39 23.34 5.64
CA LEU A 62 -4.96 23.36 6.98
C LEU A 62 -4.37 24.52 7.78
N GLU A 63 -5.25 25.23 8.47
CA GLU A 63 -4.90 26.32 9.38
C GLU A 63 -5.55 26.08 10.74
N LEU A 64 -4.80 26.31 11.82
CA LEU A 64 -5.34 26.39 13.16
C LEU A 64 -5.91 27.79 13.37
N VAL A 65 -7.08 27.88 13.98
CA VAL A 65 -7.66 29.15 14.40
C VAL A 65 -7.26 29.40 15.83
N ASP A 66 -6.54 30.49 16.06
CA ASP A 66 -6.15 30.94 17.38
C ASP A 66 -7.39 31.40 18.18
N PRO A 67 -7.42 31.23 19.53
CA PRO A 67 -8.51 31.72 20.35
C PRO A 67 -8.79 33.23 20.21
N SER A 68 -7.80 34.03 19.81
CA SER A 68 -7.96 35.46 19.49
C SER A 68 -8.58 35.74 18.12
N GLY A 69 -8.81 34.71 17.29
CA GLY A 69 -9.41 34.80 15.96
C GLY A 69 -8.40 34.85 14.80
N GLY A 70 -7.10 34.85 15.09
CA GLY A 70 -6.05 34.71 14.06
C GLY A 70 -6.02 33.31 13.44
N THR A 71 -5.34 33.15 12.31
CA THR A 71 -5.13 31.84 11.68
C THR A 71 -3.65 31.55 11.49
N VAL A 72 -3.22 30.34 11.83
CA VAL A 72 -1.83 29.88 11.71
C VAL A 72 -1.78 28.66 10.81
N LEU A 73 -0.96 28.72 9.75
CA LEU A 73 -0.73 27.56 8.88
C LEU A 73 -0.02 26.45 9.65
N LEU A 74 -0.39 25.20 9.39
CA LEU A 74 0.38 24.06 9.87
C LEU A 74 1.77 24.07 9.22
N ASP A 75 2.80 23.87 10.04
CA ASP A 75 4.21 23.84 9.68
C ASP A 75 4.86 22.62 10.33
N GLU A 76 5.38 21.69 9.52
CA GLU A 76 6.05 20.48 9.99
C GLU A 76 7.18 20.77 10.99
N LYS A 77 7.88 21.90 10.85
CA LYS A 77 8.96 22.30 11.78
C LYS A 77 8.44 22.65 13.17
N LEU A 78 7.19 23.08 13.26
CA LEU A 78 6.53 23.44 14.51
C LEU A 78 5.62 22.32 15.04
N ALA A 79 5.33 21.30 14.24
CA ALA A 79 4.40 20.22 14.57
C ALA A 79 4.71 19.54 15.90
N ALA A 80 5.95 19.07 16.07
CA ALA A 80 6.39 18.44 17.31
C ALA A 80 6.34 19.40 18.50
N ARG A 81 6.70 20.68 18.33
CA ARG A 81 6.62 21.68 19.40
C ARG A 81 5.17 21.98 19.79
N CYS A 82 4.29 22.10 18.80
CA CYS A 82 2.90 22.46 19.00
C CYS A 82 1.97 21.29 19.27
N GLY A 83 2.48 20.06 19.23
CA GLY A 83 1.73 18.87 19.61
C GLY A 83 0.71 18.46 18.56
N TYR A 84 1.07 18.51 17.28
CA TYR A 84 0.23 17.99 16.21
C TYR A 84 1.01 17.14 15.21
N VAL A 85 0.27 16.31 14.50
CA VAL A 85 0.73 15.43 13.42
C VAL A 85 -0.22 15.61 12.24
N LEU A 86 0.35 15.69 11.04
CA LEU A 86 -0.37 15.64 9.78
C LEU A 86 0.20 14.50 8.95
N THR A 87 -0.57 13.45 8.74
CA THR A 87 -0.16 12.23 8.03
C THR A 87 -1.26 11.75 7.09
N GLU A 88 -1.05 10.61 6.45
CA GLU A 88 -2.07 9.91 5.67
C GLU A 88 -2.39 8.57 6.32
N ASP A 89 -3.68 8.18 6.31
CA ASP A 89 -4.06 6.83 6.69
C ASP A 89 -3.66 5.81 5.61
N VAL A 90 -3.85 4.52 5.91
CA VAL A 90 -3.51 3.44 4.99
C VAL A 90 -4.30 3.53 3.66
N TRP A 91 -5.43 4.23 3.63
CA TRP A 91 -6.21 4.46 2.42
C TRP A 91 -5.80 5.72 1.65
N GLY A 92 -4.90 6.55 2.19
CA GLY A 92 -4.47 7.82 1.60
C GLY A 92 -5.40 8.99 1.92
N ASN A 93 -6.22 8.89 2.96
CA ASN A 93 -6.95 10.04 3.51
C ASN A 93 -6.03 10.83 4.42
N THR A 94 -6.16 12.16 4.41
CA THR A 94 -5.37 13.00 5.30
C THR A 94 -5.87 12.87 6.74
N ILE A 95 -4.96 12.59 7.66
CA ILE A 95 -5.19 12.49 9.10
C ILE A 95 -4.50 13.64 9.81
N PHE A 96 -5.26 14.40 10.59
CA PHE A 96 -4.75 15.40 11.50
C PHE A 96 -4.98 14.93 12.94
N ARG A 97 -3.91 14.89 13.73
CA ARG A 97 -3.96 14.62 15.17
C ARG A 97 -3.36 15.78 15.94
N ALA A 98 -3.96 16.17 17.05
CA ALA A 98 -3.39 17.17 17.95
C ALA A 98 -3.64 16.84 19.42
N SER A 99 -2.61 16.99 20.26
CA SER A 99 -2.75 16.94 21.70
C SER A 99 -3.73 18.02 22.17
N VAL A 100 -4.55 17.70 23.17
CA VAL A 100 -5.42 18.67 23.85
C VAL A 100 -4.64 19.72 24.65
N LEU A 101 -3.34 19.51 24.85
CA LEU A 101 -2.39 20.47 25.42
C LEU A 101 -1.56 21.15 24.31
N GLY A 102 -2.00 21.04 23.05
CA GLY A 102 -1.34 21.61 21.88
C GLY A 102 -1.43 23.13 21.79
N CYS A 103 -0.65 23.73 20.87
CA CYS A 103 -0.79 25.15 20.54
C CYS A 103 -2.20 25.46 20.04
N HIS A 104 -2.71 26.66 20.34
CA HIS A 104 -4.02 27.17 19.90
C HIS A 104 -5.24 26.36 20.40
N VAL A 105 -5.04 25.34 21.23
CA VAL A 105 -6.14 24.67 21.93
C VAL A 105 -6.60 25.56 23.08
N ALA A 106 -7.90 25.87 23.12
CA ALA A 106 -8.49 26.48 24.29
C ALA A 106 -8.79 25.40 25.32
N ASN A 107 -8.29 25.58 26.54
CA ASN A 107 -8.47 24.68 27.67
C ASN A 107 -9.28 25.39 28.76
N LYS A 108 -10.42 24.82 29.12
CA LYS A 108 -11.25 25.27 30.23
C LYS A 108 -11.19 24.23 31.35
N ALA A 109 -10.46 24.58 32.40
CA ALA A 109 -10.37 23.84 33.66
C ALA A 109 -9.86 22.39 33.53
N ASP A 110 -9.06 22.07 32.52
CA ASP A 110 -8.61 20.70 32.22
C ASP A 110 -9.76 19.71 31.96
N GLU A 111 -10.97 20.21 31.69
CA GLU A 111 -12.16 19.37 31.47
C GLU A 111 -12.68 19.50 30.04
N LEU A 112 -12.78 20.73 29.53
CA LEU A 112 -13.29 21.02 28.20
C LEU A 112 -12.19 21.65 27.34
N PHE A 113 -11.93 21.01 26.22
CA PHE A 113 -10.93 21.43 25.25
C PHE A 113 -11.60 21.73 23.93
N SER A 114 -11.20 22.82 23.27
CA SER A 114 -11.67 23.14 21.94
C SER A 114 -10.55 23.56 21.01
N LEU A 115 -10.60 23.04 19.78
CA LEU A 115 -9.68 23.38 18.71
C LEU A 115 -10.48 23.62 17.45
N THR A 116 -10.19 24.71 16.74
CA THR A 116 -10.86 25.01 15.46
C THR A 116 -9.84 24.95 14.33
N ILE A 117 -10.19 24.21 13.27
CA ILE A 117 -9.38 24.12 12.06
C ILE A 117 -10.12 24.76 10.88
N ASN A 118 -9.37 25.40 10.00
CA ASN A 118 -9.82 25.84 8.70
C ASN A 118 -9.21 24.94 7.63
N ILE A 119 -10.06 24.29 6.84
CA ILE A 119 -9.67 23.47 5.70
C ILE A 119 -9.93 24.30 4.44
N LYS A 120 -8.87 24.82 3.84
CA LYS A 120 -8.96 25.57 2.57
C LYS A 120 -8.78 24.59 1.43
N VAL A 121 -9.69 24.58 0.46
CA VAL A 121 -9.65 23.69 -0.71
C VAL A 121 -9.82 24.50 -2.00
N SER A 122 -8.95 24.30 -2.98
CA SER A 122 -9.02 24.95 -4.29
C SER A 122 -8.66 24.00 -5.42
N SER A 123 -9.22 24.21 -6.61
CA SER A 123 -8.76 23.55 -7.84
C SER A 123 -7.44 24.11 -8.36
N SER A 124 -6.93 25.20 -7.77
CA SER A 124 -5.71 25.88 -8.20
C SER A 124 -4.61 25.78 -7.13
N PRO A 125 -3.34 25.53 -7.50
CA PRO A 125 -2.24 25.37 -6.54
C PRO A 125 -1.92 26.64 -5.76
N ASP A 126 -2.24 27.81 -6.32
CA ASP A 126 -2.10 29.11 -5.67
C ASP A 126 -3.21 29.41 -4.65
N MET A 127 -4.13 28.46 -4.42
CA MET A 127 -5.28 28.56 -3.52
C MET A 127 -6.25 29.70 -3.85
N ARG A 128 -6.18 30.30 -5.05
CA ARG A 128 -7.13 31.33 -5.47
C ARG A 128 -8.53 30.75 -5.57
N ARG A 129 -9.54 31.56 -5.18
CA ARG A 129 -10.96 31.18 -5.16
C ARG A 129 -11.24 29.86 -4.41
N GLY A 130 -10.41 29.51 -3.45
CA GLY A 130 -10.64 28.33 -2.61
C GLY A 130 -11.83 28.51 -1.67
N ALA A 131 -12.55 27.42 -1.43
CA ALA A 131 -13.55 27.35 -0.36
C ALA A 131 -12.84 27.13 0.98
N THR A 132 -13.33 27.76 2.04
CA THR A 132 -12.84 27.52 3.40
C THR A 132 -13.92 26.82 4.21
N TYR A 133 -13.61 25.64 4.74
CA TYR A 133 -14.45 24.88 5.65
C TYR A 133 -13.90 25.03 7.06
N THR A 134 -14.62 25.75 7.91
CA THR A 134 -14.26 25.92 9.33
C THR A 134 -14.90 24.80 10.14
N TYR A 135 -14.08 24.08 10.90
CA TYR A 135 -14.54 22.95 11.69
C TYR A 135 -14.08 23.09 13.16
N PRO A 136 -14.98 23.50 14.06
CA PRO A 136 -14.69 23.52 15.50
C PRO A 136 -14.87 22.13 16.09
N MET A 137 -13.92 21.71 16.92
CA MET A 137 -13.94 20.47 17.69
C MET A 137 -14.02 20.77 19.17
N TYR A 138 -14.76 19.94 19.89
CA TYR A 138 -14.92 20.03 21.34
C TYR A 138 -14.75 18.64 21.94
N CYS A 139 -13.80 18.49 22.87
CA CYS A 139 -13.56 17.25 23.59
C CYS A 139 -13.70 17.51 25.09
N THR A 140 -14.39 16.60 25.79
CA THR A 140 -14.59 16.69 27.23
C THR A 140 -14.01 15.46 27.92
N TYR A 141 -13.32 15.67 29.02
CA TYR A 141 -12.54 14.64 29.71
C TYR A 141 -12.64 14.80 31.23
N THR A 142 -13.05 13.75 31.93
CA THR A 142 -12.94 13.64 33.40
C THR A 142 -12.72 12.19 33.82
N PRO A 143 -11.94 11.90 34.88
CA PRO A 143 -10.85 12.72 35.43
C PRO A 143 -9.58 12.62 34.56
N TRP A 144 -8.47 13.19 35.02
CA TRP A 144 -7.11 12.94 34.53
C TRP A 144 -6.33 12.02 35.46
N ALA A 145 -5.44 11.18 34.93
CA ALA A 145 -4.46 10.50 35.79
C ALA A 145 -3.43 11.51 36.31
N PRO A 146 -2.87 11.34 37.52
CA PRO A 146 -1.79 12.18 38.03
C PRO A 146 -0.62 12.32 37.07
N ARG A 147 -0.25 11.26 36.34
CA ARG A 147 0.70 11.33 35.22
C ARG A 147 0.07 10.78 33.94
N GLU A 148 0.11 11.54 32.86
CA GLU A 148 -0.29 11.10 31.52
C GLU A 148 0.87 11.28 30.56
N ILE A 149 1.17 10.27 29.76
CA ILE A 149 2.25 10.26 28.77
C ILE A 149 1.67 9.88 27.41
N VAL A 150 2.05 10.63 26.37
CA VAL A 150 1.67 10.38 24.98
C VAL A 150 2.94 10.25 24.13
N CYS A 151 3.07 9.09 23.50
CA CYS A 151 4.09 8.76 22.53
C CYS A 151 3.46 8.82 21.15
N GLU A 152 3.61 9.97 20.50
CA GLU A 152 3.12 10.25 19.16
C GLU A 152 4.26 9.98 18.14
N GLU A 153 3.98 10.03 16.84
CA GLU A 153 4.94 9.76 15.76
C GLU A 153 6.14 10.73 15.76
N ASN A 154 5.90 12.02 16.04
CA ASN A 154 6.91 13.08 15.93
C ASN A 154 7.27 13.75 17.27
N TYR A 155 6.54 13.50 18.35
CA TYR A 155 6.85 14.02 19.68
C TYR A 155 6.48 13.05 20.81
N MET A 156 7.09 13.28 21.96
CA MET A 156 6.77 12.67 23.24
C MET A 156 6.23 13.78 24.16
N GLU A 157 5.16 13.50 24.89
CA GLU A 157 4.54 14.45 25.80
C GLU A 157 4.31 13.81 27.16
N VAL A 158 4.64 14.53 28.22
CA VAL A 158 4.29 14.16 29.60
C VAL A 158 3.54 15.30 30.24
N SER A 159 2.43 14.97 30.91
CA SER A 159 1.63 15.87 31.70
C SER A 159 1.48 15.32 33.11
N VAL A 160 1.84 16.12 34.10
CA VAL A 160 1.81 15.74 35.51
C VAL A 160 0.92 16.68 36.29
N LYS A 161 0.15 16.13 37.23
CA LYS A 161 -0.62 16.90 38.18
C LYS A 161 0.36 17.70 39.04
N SER A 162 0.13 19.00 39.10
CA SER A 162 0.89 19.91 39.95
C SER A 162 -0.06 20.99 40.43
N ASP A 163 -0.30 21.02 41.74
CA ASP A 163 -1.03 22.11 42.37
C ASP A 163 -0.03 23.27 42.52
N VAL A 164 0.31 23.94 41.41
CA VAL A 164 1.15 25.15 41.44
C VAL A 164 0.35 26.21 42.20
N PRO A 165 0.85 26.71 43.35
CA PRO A 165 0.08 27.67 44.14
C PRO A 165 -0.23 28.91 43.30
N ALA A 166 -1.52 29.15 43.03
CA ALA A 166 -1.97 30.42 42.51
C ALA A 166 -1.86 31.42 43.66
N ILE A 167 -0.73 32.14 43.76
CA ILE A 167 -0.65 33.30 44.64
C ILE A 167 -1.39 34.45 43.96
N SER A 168 -2.72 34.33 43.86
CA SER A 168 -3.58 35.48 43.65
C SER A 168 -3.89 36.06 45.02
N ASP A 169 -3.06 37.01 45.45
CA ASP A 169 -3.54 38.07 46.33
C ASP A 169 -3.27 39.38 45.60
N ASP A 170 -4.23 40.30 45.69
CA ASP A 170 -4.21 41.68 45.21
C ASP A 170 -2.90 42.40 45.60
N ASP A 171 -2.30 41.98 46.72
CA ASP A 171 -0.99 42.44 47.21
C ASP A 171 0.19 42.03 46.31
N THR A 172 0.12 40.91 45.61
CA THR A 172 1.21 40.39 44.75
C THR A 172 1.32 41.18 43.45
N ALA A 173 0.19 41.57 42.86
CA ALA A 173 0.16 42.46 41.68
C ALA A 173 0.65 43.87 42.02
N THR A 174 0.26 44.37 43.21
CA THR A 174 0.67 45.68 43.74
C THR A 174 2.16 45.73 44.11
N TRP A 175 2.74 44.63 44.60
CA TRP A 175 4.18 44.50 44.82
C TRP A 175 4.98 44.25 43.52
N MET A 176 4.44 43.49 42.56
CA MET A 176 5.09 43.26 41.28
C MET A 176 5.21 44.54 40.44
N SER A 177 4.27 45.49 40.57
CA SER A 177 4.37 46.79 39.92
C SER A 177 5.44 47.70 40.54
N ALA A 178 5.82 47.46 41.80
CA ALA A 178 6.82 48.23 42.55
C ALA A 178 8.27 47.72 42.36
N LEU A 179 8.47 46.55 41.76
CA LEU A 179 9.82 46.00 41.49
C LEU A 179 10.41 46.60 40.21
N PRO A 180 11.73 46.84 40.14
CA PRO A 180 12.42 47.10 38.88
C PRO A 180 12.20 45.95 37.88
N GLU A 181 12.06 46.25 36.59
CA GLU A 181 11.81 45.25 35.53
C GLU A 181 12.80 44.06 35.58
N VAL A 182 14.05 44.30 35.98
CA VAL A 182 15.10 43.28 36.15
C VAL A 182 14.77 42.28 37.27
N GLN A 183 14.11 42.70 38.35
CA GLN A 183 13.69 41.85 39.46
C GLN A 183 12.33 41.16 39.22
N LYS A 184 11.47 41.73 38.36
CA LYS A 184 10.23 41.07 37.90
C LYS A 184 10.55 39.79 37.11
N VAL A 185 11.61 39.81 36.31
CA VAL A 185 12.09 38.65 35.53
C VAL A 185 12.60 37.50 36.43
N GLU A 186 13.05 37.80 37.66
CA GLU A 186 13.46 36.78 38.65
C GLU A 186 12.31 36.24 39.51
N TYR A 187 11.12 36.85 39.46
CA TYR A 187 10.09 36.64 40.49
C TYR A 187 9.31 35.33 40.34
N GLN A 188 9.15 34.84 39.10
CA GLN A 188 8.51 33.58 38.74
C GLN A 188 9.29 32.94 37.59
N VAL A 189 10.21 32.02 37.91
CA VAL A 189 11.13 31.44 36.91
C VAL A 189 10.90 29.94 36.75
N TRP A 190 10.53 29.54 35.53
CA TRP A 190 10.53 28.15 35.09
C TRP A 190 11.84 27.78 34.41
N GLN A 191 12.47 26.71 34.89
CA GLN A 191 13.71 26.16 34.36
C GLN A 191 13.57 24.67 34.13
N LEU A 192 14.07 24.19 32.99
CA LEU A 192 14.14 22.76 32.69
C LEU A 192 15.55 22.26 32.98
N ILE A 193 15.64 21.17 33.72
CA ILE A 193 16.89 20.49 34.03
C ILE A 193 16.87 19.15 33.33
N PHE A 194 17.65 19.00 32.27
CA PHE A 194 17.80 17.75 31.53
C PHE A 194 18.96 16.93 32.09
N LEU A 195 18.73 15.63 32.29
CA LEU A 195 19.73 14.63 32.58
C LEU A 195 20.10 13.93 31.28
N SER A 196 21.08 14.47 30.58
CA SER A 196 21.55 13.97 29.29
C SER A 196 22.81 13.11 29.44
N PRO A 197 23.20 12.32 28.42
CA PRO A 197 24.47 11.60 28.42
C PRO A 197 25.71 12.51 28.59
N SER A 198 25.63 13.78 28.17
CA SER A 198 26.70 14.77 28.32
C SER A 198 26.70 15.47 29.69
N GLY A 199 25.80 15.07 30.59
CA GLY A 199 25.66 15.61 31.94
C GLY A 199 24.36 16.38 32.14
N ARG A 200 24.33 17.14 33.25
CA ARG A 200 23.17 17.95 33.63
C ARG A 200 23.17 19.25 32.84
N LYS A 201 22.10 19.51 32.08
CA LYS A 201 21.92 20.75 31.33
C LYS A 201 20.71 21.50 31.86
N LYS A 202 20.91 22.75 32.26
CA LYS A 202 19.85 23.61 32.77
C LYS A 202 19.55 24.69 31.73
N ILE A 203 18.29 24.82 31.34
CA ILE A 203 17.85 25.82 30.36
C ILE A 203 16.59 26.55 30.84
N MET A 204 16.41 27.77 30.37
CA MET A 204 15.17 28.52 30.55
C MET A 204 14.10 28.00 29.59
N VAL A 205 12.82 28.08 29.97
CA VAL A 205 11.70 27.68 29.09
C VAL A 205 11.71 28.45 27.76
N SER A 206 12.06 29.73 27.78
CA SER A 206 12.19 30.55 26.56
C SER A 206 13.26 30.04 25.59
N ASP A 207 14.33 29.45 26.11
CA ASP A 207 15.39 28.84 25.30
C ASP A 207 15.04 27.41 24.88
N ALA A 208 14.29 26.68 25.71
CA ALA A 208 13.76 25.36 25.37
C ALA A 208 12.89 25.41 24.09
N ALA A 209 12.10 26.46 23.92
CA ALA A 209 11.30 26.70 22.72
C ALA A 209 12.13 26.85 21.44
N LYS A 210 13.36 27.38 21.55
CA LYS A 210 14.31 27.51 20.42
C LYS A 210 14.94 26.16 20.06
N LEU A 211 14.98 25.23 21.01
CA LEU A 211 15.45 23.86 20.84
C LEU A 211 14.33 22.88 20.42
N GLY A 212 13.11 23.39 20.19
CA GLY A 212 11.97 22.60 19.73
C GLY A 212 11.11 21.97 20.84
N TYR A 213 11.49 22.12 22.11
CA TYR A 213 10.66 21.70 23.23
C TYR A 213 9.48 22.66 23.42
N SER A 214 8.41 22.15 24.01
CA SER A 214 7.32 22.99 24.51
C SER A 214 7.07 22.67 25.97
N PHE A 215 6.90 23.71 26.76
CA PHE A 215 6.62 23.60 28.18
C PHE A 215 5.59 24.65 28.54
N ASN A 216 4.56 24.22 29.26
CA ASN A 216 3.56 25.13 29.80
C ASN A 216 2.88 24.48 31.01
N ASN A 217 2.10 25.27 31.73
CA ASN A 217 1.32 24.81 32.85
C ASN A 217 -0.14 25.29 32.74
N THR A 218 -1.04 24.50 33.29
CA THR A 218 -2.43 24.85 33.56
C THR A 218 -2.55 25.20 35.05
N LEU A 219 -3.77 25.38 35.56
CA LEU A 219 -3.99 25.58 37.00
C LEU A 219 -3.70 24.33 37.83
N ALA A 220 -3.86 23.14 37.25
CA ALA A 220 -3.75 21.87 37.98
C ALA A 220 -2.60 20.98 37.50
N ARG A 221 -1.90 21.35 36.42
CA ARG A 221 -0.93 20.48 35.75
C ARG A 221 0.22 21.25 35.11
N VAL A 222 1.33 20.55 34.93
CA VAL A 222 2.48 20.98 34.14
C VAL A 222 2.70 19.97 33.02
N PHE A 223 3.10 20.41 31.84
CA PHE A 223 3.46 19.50 30.77
C PHE A 223 4.75 19.90 30.04
N LEU A 224 5.45 18.88 29.57
CA LEU A 224 6.62 18.99 28.72
C LEU A 224 6.40 18.16 27.45
N ARG A 225 6.69 18.76 26.32
CA ARG A 225 6.72 18.12 25.01
C ARG A 225 8.13 18.16 24.45
N ALA A 226 8.60 17.01 23.99
CA ALA A 226 9.94 16.81 23.46
C ALA A 226 9.87 16.12 22.09
N PRO A 227 10.53 16.65 21.05
CA PRO A 227 10.77 15.90 19.82
C PRO A 227 11.61 14.65 20.10
N TYR A 228 11.51 13.65 19.22
CA TYR A 228 12.42 12.51 19.28
C TYR A 228 13.85 12.91 18.87
N SER A 229 14.84 12.12 19.29
CA SER A 229 16.24 12.23 18.88
C SER A 229 16.87 13.62 19.10
N THR A 230 16.53 14.26 20.22
CA THR A 230 17.12 15.54 20.64
C THR A 230 18.47 15.35 21.34
N ASN A 231 19.27 16.40 21.45
CA ASN A 231 20.60 16.34 22.09
C ASN A 231 20.53 15.96 23.58
N GLU A 232 19.42 16.29 24.23
CA GLU A 232 19.16 16.00 25.64
C GLU A 232 18.52 14.61 25.83
N SER A 233 18.13 13.93 24.74
CA SER A 233 17.54 12.59 24.80
C SER A 233 18.60 11.48 24.83
N LYS A 234 18.21 10.33 25.36
CA LYS A 234 19.03 9.12 25.46
C LYS A 234 18.27 7.95 24.85
N LEU A 235 18.94 7.22 23.96
CA LEU A 235 18.48 5.93 23.47
C LEU A 235 18.86 4.83 24.47
N ALA A 236 17.89 3.97 24.81
CA ALA A 236 18.14 2.79 25.64
C ALA A 236 17.26 1.62 25.19
N VAL A 237 17.73 0.40 25.41
CA VAL A 237 16.95 -0.81 25.17
C VAL A 237 16.31 -1.25 26.49
N VAL A 238 14.99 -1.40 26.50
CA VAL A 238 14.21 -1.88 27.64
C VAL A 238 13.48 -3.13 27.21
N ASN A 239 13.84 -4.28 27.80
CA ASN A 239 13.31 -5.59 27.43
C ASN A 239 13.33 -5.82 25.89
N GLY A 240 14.45 -5.50 25.22
CA GLY A 240 14.58 -5.67 23.76
C GLY A 240 13.87 -4.63 22.89
N VAL A 241 13.09 -3.70 23.47
CA VAL A 241 12.45 -2.59 22.74
C VAL A 241 13.35 -1.34 22.81
N SER A 242 13.56 -0.69 21.67
CA SER A 242 14.36 0.54 21.61
C SER A 242 13.52 1.74 22.04
N MET A 243 13.94 2.42 23.09
CA MET A 243 13.24 3.54 23.72
C MET A 243 14.02 4.84 23.55
N ASN A 244 13.30 5.94 23.32
CA ASN A 244 13.84 7.29 23.48
C ASN A 244 13.43 7.87 24.83
N ILE A 245 14.39 8.37 25.58
CA ILE A 245 14.19 8.85 26.95
C ILE A 245 14.63 10.30 27.04
N VAL A 246 13.78 11.15 27.60
CA VAL A 246 14.13 12.50 28.03
C VAL A 246 13.92 12.57 29.53
N SER A 247 15.00 12.37 30.29
CA SER A 247 15.00 12.52 31.74
C SER A 247 15.09 13.99 32.08
N SER A 248 14.03 14.54 32.68
CA SER A 248 13.96 15.97 32.96
C SER A 248 13.22 16.30 34.23
N THR A 249 13.65 17.38 34.89
CA THR A 249 12.96 17.97 36.04
C THR A 249 12.63 19.41 35.72
N SER A 250 11.36 19.75 35.84
CA SER A 250 10.86 21.11 35.73
C SER A 250 10.92 21.78 37.09
N MET A 251 11.65 22.88 37.17
CA MET A 251 11.86 23.64 38.39
C MET A 251 11.09 24.96 38.32
N TYR A 252 10.20 25.16 39.27
CA TYR A 252 9.53 26.45 39.50
C TYR A 252 10.14 27.12 40.71
N LYS A 253 10.53 28.39 40.56
CA LYS A 253 11.00 29.22 41.66
C LYS A 253 10.14 30.47 41.78
N GLN A 254 9.56 30.69 42.96
CA GLN A 254 8.84 31.91 43.31
C GLN A 254 9.13 32.30 44.76
N ARG A 255 9.82 33.43 44.97
CA ARG A 255 10.28 33.89 46.30
C ARG A 255 11.05 32.79 47.06
N TRP A 256 10.44 32.23 48.11
CA TRP A 256 10.97 31.16 48.97
C TRP A 256 10.48 29.76 48.57
N LEU A 257 9.50 29.66 47.66
CA LEU A 257 8.96 28.41 47.16
C LEU A 257 9.82 27.90 46.00
N LEU A 258 10.26 26.66 46.12
CA LEU A 258 10.89 25.90 45.05
C LEU A 258 10.09 24.61 44.82
N LEU A 259 9.54 24.43 43.63
CA LEU A 259 8.91 23.17 43.22
C LEU A 259 9.82 22.47 42.22
N LEU A 260 10.06 21.18 42.46
CA LEU A 260 10.73 20.28 41.54
C LEU A 260 9.72 19.24 41.08
N ILE A 261 9.49 19.21 39.79
CA ILE A 261 8.46 18.38 39.17
C ILE A 261 9.16 17.46 38.19
N ASP A 262 9.06 16.15 38.41
CA ASP A 262 9.58 15.18 37.45
C ASP A 262 8.72 15.21 36.17
N THR A 263 9.37 15.60 35.07
CA THR A 263 8.79 15.68 33.73
C THR A 263 9.53 14.72 32.79
N THR A 264 9.98 13.58 33.33
CA THR A 264 10.61 12.53 32.53
C THR A 264 9.59 11.88 31.59
N VAL A 265 10.00 11.69 30.34
CA VAL A 265 9.21 10.99 29.32
C VAL A 265 10.06 9.91 28.64
N SER A 266 9.44 8.78 28.31
CA SER A 266 10.10 7.64 27.69
C SER A 266 9.13 6.94 26.72
N CYS A 267 9.51 6.85 25.44
CA CYS A 267 8.63 6.33 24.39
C CYS A 267 9.34 5.31 23.49
N PRO A 268 8.65 4.25 23.03
CA PRO A 268 9.22 3.28 22.10
C PRO A 268 9.46 3.95 20.74
N ILE A 269 10.67 3.79 20.21
CA ILE A 269 10.99 4.13 18.82
C ILE A 269 10.60 2.96 17.93
N ASP A 270 11.07 1.77 18.31
CA ASP A 270 10.82 0.54 17.58
C ASP A 270 10.69 -0.64 18.53
N GLY A 271 9.73 -1.49 18.18
CA GLY A 271 9.34 -2.72 18.86
C GLY A 271 8.56 -3.61 17.89
N THR A 272 8.80 -3.44 16.59
CA THR A 272 8.08 -4.14 15.53
C THR A 272 8.95 -5.25 14.96
N SER A 273 8.37 -6.43 14.79
CA SER A 273 8.99 -7.54 14.07
C SER A 273 7.96 -8.18 13.15
N PHE A 274 8.45 -8.89 12.14
CA PHE A 274 7.63 -9.39 11.04
C PHE A 274 7.88 -10.87 10.83
N THR A 275 6.81 -11.61 10.58
CA THR A 275 6.83 -12.97 10.02
C THR A 275 6.17 -12.93 8.64
N ASP A 276 6.17 -14.07 7.93
CA ASP A 276 5.51 -14.19 6.63
C ASP A 276 3.99 -13.98 6.70
N THR A 277 3.40 -14.07 7.89
CA THR A 277 1.94 -14.07 8.10
C THR A 277 1.45 -13.04 9.09
N ALA A 278 2.33 -12.40 9.88
CA ALA A 278 1.92 -11.48 10.94
C ALA A 278 2.95 -10.36 11.21
N ILE A 279 2.43 -9.24 11.69
CA ILE A 279 3.18 -8.19 12.38
C ILE A 279 3.14 -8.51 13.88
N ILE A 280 4.27 -8.40 14.56
CA ILE A 280 4.36 -8.48 16.01
C ILE A 280 4.80 -7.11 16.51
N TRP A 281 3.95 -6.47 17.32
CA TRP A 281 4.25 -5.18 17.94
C TRP A 281 4.36 -5.34 19.46
N THR A 282 5.51 -4.95 19.99
CA THR A 282 5.87 -5.16 21.40
C THR A 282 6.14 -3.82 22.08
N VAL A 283 5.53 -3.62 23.25
CA VAL A 283 5.75 -2.48 24.15
C VAL A 283 6.13 -3.00 25.53
N PRO A 284 7.15 -2.47 26.21
CA PRO A 284 7.50 -2.92 27.56
C PRO A 284 6.37 -2.65 28.56
N SER A 285 6.01 -3.65 29.38
CA SER A 285 5.00 -3.47 30.44
C SER A 285 5.51 -2.56 31.56
N ILE A 286 6.80 -2.67 31.88
CA ILE A 286 7.48 -1.86 32.90
C ILE A 286 8.56 -1.06 32.19
N ILE A 287 8.53 0.25 32.34
CA ILE A 287 9.52 1.18 31.79
C ILE A 287 10.32 1.72 32.98
N PRO A 288 11.56 1.23 33.24
CA PRO A 288 12.28 1.52 34.48
C PRO A 288 12.51 3.02 34.74
N THR A 289 12.62 3.83 33.69
CA THR A 289 12.76 5.29 33.81
C THR A 289 11.49 6.01 34.24
N LEU A 290 10.33 5.36 34.08
CA LEU A 290 9.02 5.87 34.51
C LEU A 290 8.55 5.18 35.80
N VAL A 291 9.08 4.00 36.12
CA VAL A 291 8.76 3.21 37.30
C VAL A 291 10.06 2.88 38.05
N PRO A 292 10.61 3.83 38.83
CA PRO A 292 11.88 3.64 39.51
C PRO A 292 11.85 2.48 40.52
N GLN A 293 10.67 2.23 41.12
CA GLN A 293 10.44 1.17 42.09
C GLN A 293 9.59 0.05 41.46
N GLU A 294 10.19 -0.74 40.57
CA GLU A 294 9.52 -1.83 39.83
C GLU A 294 8.66 -2.76 40.69
N PRO A 295 9.03 -3.16 41.93
CA PRO A 295 8.20 -4.03 42.76
C PRO A 295 6.83 -3.45 43.13
N THR A 296 6.65 -2.13 43.00
CA THR A 296 5.39 -1.43 43.31
C THR A 296 4.45 -1.33 42.12
N PHE A 297 4.91 -1.74 40.93
CA PHE A 297 4.16 -1.68 39.70
C PHE A 297 2.94 -2.62 39.75
N VAL A 298 1.76 -2.06 39.46
CA VAL A 298 0.54 -2.84 39.27
C VAL A 298 -0.17 -2.36 38.01
N SER A 299 -0.18 -3.20 36.98
CA SER A 299 -0.96 -2.98 35.76
C SER A 299 -2.46 -2.92 36.07
N LYS A 300 -3.19 -1.99 35.47
CA LYS A 300 -4.63 -1.79 35.71
C LYS A 300 -5.47 -2.09 34.47
N ASN A 301 -5.22 -1.38 33.38
CA ASN A 301 -5.98 -1.56 32.13
C ASN A 301 -5.04 -1.46 30.93
N ILE A 302 -5.29 -2.33 29.95
CA ILE A 302 -4.61 -2.35 28.65
C ILE A 302 -5.72 -2.32 27.60
N SER A 303 -5.70 -1.28 26.78
CA SER A 303 -6.62 -1.12 25.66
C SER A 303 -5.84 -0.87 24.39
N VAL A 304 -6.28 -1.46 23.29
CA VAL A 304 -5.64 -1.33 21.99
C VAL A 304 -6.67 -0.83 20.99
N GLY A 305 -6.19 -0.26 19.90
CA GLY A 305 -7.07 0.00 18.78
C GLY A 305 -6.37 0.28 17.47
N VAL A 306 -7.19 0.49 16.45
CA VAL A 306 -6.77 0.60 15.05
C VAL A 306 -7.44 1.81 14.42
N ASP A 307 -6.67 2.60 13.65
CA ASP A 307 -7.13 3.83 12.99
C ASP A 307 -7.90 4.80 13.92
N GLY A 308 -7.43 4.94 15.16
CA GLY A 308 -8.01 5.88 16.13
C GLY A 308 -9.28 5.38 16.84
N GLN A 309 -9.67 4.11 16.67
CA GLN A 309 -10.81 3.50 17.36
C GLN A 309 -10.38 2.39 18.31
N ILE A 310 -10.79 2.49 19.58
CA ILE A 310 -10.53 1.44 20.60
C ILE A 310 -11.26 0.16 20.19
N ILE A 311 -10.53 -0.95 20.14
CA ILE A 311 -11.12 -2.26 19.89
C ILE A 311 -11.59 -2.84 21.23
N MET A 312 -12.89 -3.15 21.31
CA MET A 312 -13.48 -3.69 22.53
C MET A 312 -13.15 -5.17 22.76
N HIS A 313 -13.06 -5.96 21.69
CA HIS A 313 -12.75 -7.38 21.74
C HIS A 313 -11.58 -7.69 20.80
N PRO A 314 -10.33 -7.32 21.16
CA PRO A 314 -9.18 -7.49 20.27
C PRO A 314 -8.96 -8.95 19.87
N GLU A 315 -9.27 -9.89 20.78
CA GLU A 315 -9.14 -11.34 20.59
C GLU A 315 -9.92 -11.92 19.41
N GLN A 316 -10.87 -11.18 18.83
CA GLN A 316 -11.60 -11.63 17.64
C GLN A 316 -10.76 -11.57 16.36
N ASN A 317 -9.82 -10.61 16.27
CA ASN A 317 -9.07 -10.31 15.04
C ASN A 317 -7.55 -10.22 15.26
N TYR A 318 -7.11 -10.12 16.51
CA TYR A 318 -5.71 -9.94 16.91
C TYR A 318 -5.44 -10.79 18.15
N ILE A 319 -4.16 -11.11 18.39
CA ILE A 319 -3.74 -11.80 19.62
C ILE A 319 -3.06 -10.77 20.51
N LEU A 320 -3.60 -10.53 21.70
CA LEU A 320 -3.02 -9.63 22.70
C LEU A 320 -2.48 -10.43 23.89
N ASP A 321 -1.16 -10.62 23.93
CA ASP A 321 -0.49 -11.23 25.08
C ASP A 321 0.13 -10.14 25.96
N HIS A 322 0.07 -10.31 27.27
CA HIS A 322 0.72 -9.40 28.20
C HIS A 322 1.22 -10.13 29.44
N ASN A 323 2.44 -9.78 29.83
CA ASN A 323 3.08 -10.31 31.02
C ASN A 323 3.82 -9.18 31.75
N LYS A 324 4.65 -9.52 32.74
CA LYS A 324 5.39 -8.52 33.53
C LYS A 324 6.46 -7.76 32.73
N THR A 325 6.89 -8.28 31.59
CA THR A 325 7.97 -7.69 30.79
C THR A 325 7.45 -6.98 29.54
N HIS A 326 6.42 -7.51 28.88
CA HIS A 326 5.91 -7.01 27.60
C HIS A 326 4.39 -7.04 27.49
N ILE A 327 3.86 -6.10 26.72
CA ILE A 327 2.56 -6.12 26.08
C ILE A 327 2.83 -6.35 24.60
N GLN A 328 2.36 -7.46 24.06
CA GLN A 328 2.60 -7.87 22.69
C GLN A 328 1.28 -8.04 21.94
N MET A 329 1.17 -7.36 20.81
CA MET A 329 0.06 -7.53 19.88
C MET A 329 0.55 -8.22 18.61
N THR A 330 -0.08 -9.33 18.24
CA THR A 330 0.18 -10.04 16.99
C THR A 330 -0.97 -9.80 16.02
N ILE A 331 -0.65 -9.21 14.87
CA ILE A 331 -1.60 -8.75 13.86
C ILE A 331 -1.41 -9.60 12.59
N PRO A 332 -2.38 -10.44 12.22
CA PRO A 332 -2.34 -11.15 10.95
C PRO A 332 -2.25 -10.17 9.76
N ILE A 333 -1.43 -10.50 8.78
CA ILE A 333 -1.32 -9.71 7.55
C ILE A 333 -2.63 -9.82 6.78
N GLY A 334 -3.24 -8.67 6.47
CA GLY A 334 -4.60 -8.59 5.90
C GLY A 334 -5.71 -8.52 6.94
N ALA A 335 -5.40 -8.35 8.23
CA ALA A 335 -6.39 -8.06 9.26
C ALA A 335 -7.21 -6.79 8.95
N ALA A 336 -8.38 -6.70 9.56
CA ALA A 336 -9.24 -5.51 9.43
C ALA A 336 -8.51 -4.25 9.95
N GLY A 337 -8.90 -3.08 9.42
CA GLY A 337 -8.29 -1.79 9.76
C GLY A 337 -6.86 -1.59 9.22
N GLY A 338 -6.29 -2.56 8.52
CA GLY A 338 -5.13 -2.33 7.66
C GLY A 338 -5.49 -2.36 6.17
N ARG A 339 -4.47 -2.17 5.34
CA ARG A 339 -4.62 -2.20 3.88
C ARG A 339 -3.45 -2.93 3.24
N LEU A 340 -3.79 -3.87 2.35
CA LEU A 340 -2.86 -4.47 1.41
C LEU A 340 -2.73 -3.58 0.17
N LYS A 341 -1.50 -3.36 -0.27
CA LYS A 341 -1.16 -2.60 -1.48
C LYS A 341 -0.17 -3.38 -2.32
N SER A 342 -0.44 -3.50 -3.62
CA SER A 342 0.52 -4.09 -4.57
C SER A 342 1.62 -3.10 -4.88
N THR A 343 2.84 -3.59 -5.10
CA THR A 343 3.98 -2.78 -5.50
C THR A 343 5.01 -3.63 -6.24
N VAL A 344 5.98 -2.96 -6.85
CA VAL A 344 7.12 -3.58 -7.53
C VAL A 344 8.39 -3.08 -6.87
N ALA A 345 9.26 -4.00 -6.49
CA ALA A 345 10.59 -3.71 -5.97
C ALA A 345 11.62 -4.56 -6.72
N ASN A 346 12.65 -3.91 -7.26
CA ASN A 346 13.72 -4.57 -8.01
C ASN A 346 13.22 -5.52 -9.13
N GLY A 347 12.17 -5.11 -9.85
CA GLY A 347 11.56 -5.91 -10.93
C GLY A 347 10.69 -7.08 -10.46
N VAL A 348 10.52 -7.27 -9.15
CA VAL A 348 9.68 -8.33 -8.58
C VAL A 348 8.35 -7.73 -8.12
N HIS A 349 7.24 -8.39 -8.49
CA HIS A 349 5.92 -8.07 -7.97
C HIS A 349 5.77 -8.56 -6.53
N GLY A 350 5.11 -7.77 -5.70
CA GLY A 350 4.81 -8.15 -4.34
C GLY A 350 3.79 -7.22 -3.70
N ILE A 351 3.61 -7.39 -2.41
CA ILE A 351 2.64 -6.63 -1.62
C ILE A 351 3.30 -6.04 -0.38
N ILE A 352 2.71 -4.96 0.10
CA ILE A 352 2.97 -4.38 1.42
C ILE A 352 1.64 -4.29 2.17
N TYR A 353 1.71 -4.43 3.48
CA TYR A 353 0.57 -4.26 4.37
C TYR A 353 0.85 -3.14 5.34
N SER A 354 -0.09 -2.20 5.47
CA SER A 354 0.02 -1.07 6.40
C SER A 354 -1.17 -1.06 7.36
N ILE A 355 -0.93 -0.67 8.61
CA ILE A 355 -1.95 -0.55 9.66
C ILE A 355 -1.53 0.52 10.69
N ASN A 356 -2.48 1.31 11.19
CA ASN A 356 -2.22 2.29 12.25
C ASN A 356 -2.72 1.77 13.59
N LEU A 357 -1.82 1.56 14.54
CA LEU A 357 -2.13 1.00 15.84
C LEU A 357 -2.06 2.07 16.92
N PHE A 358 -2.82 1.87 17.99
CA PHE A 358 -2.57 2.55 19.25
C PHE A 358 -2.74 1.61 20.44
N LEU A 359 -2.06 1.95 21.52
CA LEU A 359 -2.08 1.27 22.80
C LEU A 359 -2.29 2.31 23.89
N GLU A 360 -3.19 2.04 24.83
CA GLU A 360 -3.33 2.77 26.08
C GLU A 360 -3.18 1.78 27.25
N HIS A 361 -2.17 2.04 28.07
CA HIS A 361 -1.84 1.27 29.26
C HIS A 361 -1.93 2.16 30.50
N THR A 362 -2.62 1.68 31.52
CA THR A 362 -2.68 2.35 32.83
C THR A 362 -2.11 1.44 33.90
N TRP A 363 -1.31 2.02 34.79
CA TRP A 363 -0.74 1.32 35.93
C TRP A 363 -0.67 2.23 37.15
N THR A 364 -0.50 1.60 38.32
CA THR A 364 -0.24 2.30 39.58
C THR A 364 1.17 1.99 40.06
N ASP A 365 1.81 2.99 40.66
CA ASP A 365 3.12 2.93 41.29
C ASP A 365 3.12 3.83 42.53
N VAL A 366 4.16 3.74 43.37
CA VAL A 366 4.24 4.52 44.62
C VAL A 366 4.44 6.02 44.40
N ASP A 367 5.01 6.44 43.27
CA ASP A 367 5.41 7.82 43.05
C ASP A 367 4.22 8.66 42.53
N TRP A 368 3.43 8.10 41.61
CA TRP A 368 2.37 8.84 40.91
C TRP A 368 0.96 8.39 41.25
N HIS A 369 0.79 7.28 42.00
CA HIS A 369 -0.49 6.59 42.25
C HIS A 369 -1.19 6.03 41.01
N MET A 370 -1.20 6.74 39.88
CA MET A 370 -1.73 6.28 38.60
C MET A 370 -1.00 6.98 37.44
N THR A 371 -0.56 6.21 36.47
CA THR A 371 -0.01 6.68 35.20
C THR A 371 -0.84 6.15 34.05
N LYS A 372 -1.15 7.01 33.08
CA LYS A 372 -1.73 6.64 31.78
C LYS A 372 -0.69 6.84 30.70
N TYR A 373 -0.50 5.83 29.86
CA TYR A 373 0.53 5.79 28.84
C TYR A 373 -0.09 5.42 27.49
N THR A 374 0.03 6.33 26.53
CA THR A 374 -0.57 6.19 25.20
C THR A 374 0.54 6.11 24.16
N VAL A 375 0.50 5.09 23.29
CA VAL A 375 1.45 4.93 22.19
C VAL A 375 0.67 4.84 20.89
N ILE A 376 1.02 5.68 19.91
CA ILE A 376 0.50 5.62 18.55
C ILE A 376 1.61 5.13 17.64
N LYS A 377 1.32 4.09 16.84
CA LYS A 377 2.32 3.43 15.99
C LYS A 377 1.73 3.06 14.63
N PRO A 378 2.00 3.84 13.57
CA PRO A 378 1.82 3.33 12.20
C PRO A 378 2.86 2.25 11.91
N ILE A 379 2.43 1.17 11.27
CA ILE A 379 3.29 0.07 10.87
C ILE A 379 3.05 -0.22 9.40
N THR A 380 4.13 -0.38 8.64
CA THR A 380 4.12 -0.93 7.28
C THR A 380 5.08 -2.11 7.22
N THR A 381 4.63 -3.24 6.71
CA THR A 381 5.48 -4.41 6.53
C THR A 381 6.58 -4.13 5.52
N PRO A 382 7.72 -4.83 5.62
CA PRO A 382 8.66 -4.95 4.51
C PRO A 382 7.97 -5.44 3.23
N PHE A 383 8.63 -5.24 2.09
CA PHE A 383 8.17 -5.76 0.81
C PHE A 383 8.09 -7.30 0.87
N MET A 384 6.92 -7.85 0.59
CA MET A 384 6.69 -9.29 0.53
C MET A 384 6.57 -9.73 -0.94
N PRO A 385 7.60 -10.41 -1.49
CA PRO A 385 7.56 -10.90 -2.86
C PRO A 385 6.39 -11.87 -3.06
N ARG A 386 5.63 -11.67 -4.13
CA ARG A 386 4.56 -12.60 -4.55
C ARG A 386 4.68 -12.84 -6.05
N ILE A 387 5.30 -13.96 -6.40
CA ILE A 387 5.43 -14.40 -7.79
C ILE A 387 4.01 -14.68 -8.31
N PRO A 388 3.58 -13.98 -9.37
CA PRO A 388 2.30 -14.26 -9.98
C PRO A 388 2.25 -15.69 -10.53
N THR A 389 1.09 -16.33 -10.38
CA THR A 389 0.82 -17.67 -10.88
C THR A 389 0.24 -17.62 -12.29
N VAL A 390 0.74 -18.52 -13.13
CA VAL A 390 0.22 -18.79 -14.48
C VAL A 390 -0.33 -20.20 -14.48
N ILE A 391 -1.61 -20.36 -14.79
CA ILE A 391 -2.32 -21.65 -14.81
C ILE A 391 -2.75 -21.92 -16.25
N ASN A 392 -2.37 -23.09 -16.75
CA ASN A 392 -2.76 -23.57 -18.07
C ASN A 392 -4.02 -24.46 -17.96
N ASN A 393 -5.19 -23.91 -18.31
CA ASN A 393 -6.47 -24.61 -18.32
C ASN A 393 -6.85 -25.15 -19.71
N THR A 394 -5.90 -25.17 -20.64
CA THR A 394 -6.11 -25.57 -22.03
C THR A 394 -6.62 -27.00 -22.13
N LEU A 395 -7.74 -27.19 -22.84
CA LEU A 395 -8.28 -28.50 -23.18
C LEU A 395 -7.94 -28.83 -24.64
N PRO A 396 -7.24 -29.96 -24.93
CA PRO A 396 -6.83 -30.33 -26.29
C PRO A 396 -7.96 -30.31 -27.31
N GLU A 397 -9.15 -30.78 -26.91
CA GLU A 397 -10.35 -30.88 -27.76
C GLU A 397 -10.88 -29.53 -28.23
N LYS A 398 -10.67 -28.46 -27.45
CA LYS A 398 -11.13 -27.11 -27.79
C LYS A 398 -10.20 -26.38 -28.76
N ARG A 399 -8.96 -26.87 -28.95
CA ARG A 399 -7.92 -26.27 -29.81
C ARG A 399 -7.68 -24.77 -29.57
N THR A 400 -7.84 -24.34 -28.32
CA THR A 400 -7.66 -22.96 -27.88
C THR A 400 -6.93 -22.99 -26.56
N PHE A 401 -5.82 -22.25 -26.46
CA PHE A 401 -5.14 -22.03 -25.20
C PHE A 401 -6.06 -21.29 -24.24
N ASP A 402 -6.10 -21.70 -22.99
CA ASP A 402 -6.84 -21.07 -21.92
C ASP A 402 -5.89 -20.84 -20.75
N VAL A 403 -5.44 -19.59 -20.56
CA VAL A 403 -4.37 -19.23 -19.64
C VAL A 403 -4.88 -18.24 -18.61
N ALA A 404 -4.90 -18.65 -17.34
CA ALA A 404 -5.22 -17.77 -16.22
C ALA A 404 -3.95 -17.23 -15.58
N PHE A 405 -3.89 -15.91 -15.39
CA PHE A 405 -2.77 -15.19 -14.80
C PHE A 405 -3.25 -14.42 -13.54
N GLY A 406 -2.74 -14.78 -12.36
CA GLY A 406 -3.28 -14.28 -11.08
C GLY A 406 -2.44 -14.67 -9.85
N SER A 407 -2.91 -14.53 -8.62
CA SER A 407 -4.06 -13.73 -8.19
C SER A 407 -3.55 -12.42 -7.59
N PHE A 408 -4.05 -11.31 -8.13
CA PHE A 408 -3.64 -9.95 -7.81
C PHE A 408 -4.66 -9.26 -6.91
N LEU A 409 -4.21 -8.26 -6.17
CA LEU A 409 -5.12 -7.35 -5.49
C LEU A 409 -5.86 -6.48 -6.53
N PRO A 410 -7.02 -5.86 -6.17
CA PRO A 410 -7.79 -5.03 -7.08
C PRO A 410 -7.04 -3.81 -7.66
N ASP A 411 -5.91 -3.42 -7.07
CA ASP A 411 -5.08 -2.29 -7.47
C ASP A 411 -4.05 -2.62 -8.56
N VAL A 412 -4.16 -3.77 -9.21
CA VAL A 412 -3.34 -4.17 -10.36
C VAL A 412 -4.16 -4.15 -11.64
N SER A 413 -3.65 -3.59 -12.73
CA SER A 413 -4.35 -3.53 -14.02
C SER A 413 -3.52 -4.15 -15.13
N LEU A 414 -4.15 -4.93 -16.01
CA LEU A 414 -3.50 -5.44 -17.22
C LEU A 414 -3.48 -4.33 -18.29
N VAL A 415 -2.28 -3.97 -18.73
CA VAL A 415 -2.06 -2.89 -19.71
C VAL A 415 -1.88 -3.47 -21.10
N THR A 416 -0.96 -4.42 -21.25
CA THR A 416 -0.70 -5.09 -22.53
C THR A 416 -0.40 -6.57 -22.37
N ILE A 417 -0.69 -7.31 -23.43
CA ILE A 417 -0.30 -8.69 -23.65
C ILE A 417 0.54 -8.70 -24.93
N THR A 418 1.76 -9.23 -24.85
CA THR A 418 2.64 -9.36 -26.01
C THR A 418 2.71 -10.81 -26.45
N ILE A 419 2.27 -11.09 -27.68
CA ILE A 419 2.35 -12.41 -28.32
C ILE A 419 3.04 -12.23 -29.68
N GLY A 420 4.04 -13.05 -30.00
CA GLY A 420 4.77 -12.94 -31.27
C GLY A 420 5.47 -11.58 -31.49
N ASN A 421 5.94 -10.94 -30.41
CA ASN A 421 6.53 -9.59 -30.39
C ASN A 421 5.59 -8.43 -30.73
N VAL A 422 4.27 -8.66 -30.78
CA VAL A 422 3.28 -7.59 -30.97
C VAL A 422 2.62 -7.28 -29.62
N PRO A 423 2.86 -6.11 -29.02
CA PRO A 423 2.17 -5.69 -27.80
C PRO A 423 0.77 -5.23 -28.14
N LEU A 424 -0.24 -5.82 -27.50
CA LEU A 424 -1.65 -5.51 -27.70
C LEU A 424 -2.28 -5.13 -26.35
N SER A 425 -3.05 -4.04 -26.30
CA SER A 425 -3.96 -3.80 -25.18
C SER A 425 -5.08 -4.85 -25.15
N PRO A 426 -5.79 -5.06 -24.02
CA PRO A 426 -6.91 -6.01 -23.96
C PRO A 426 -7.96 -5.79 -25.06
N ARG A 427 -8.23 -4.52 -25.42
CA ARG A 427 -9.17 -4.19 -26.51
C ARG A 427 -8.62 -4.54 -27.89
N GLU A 428 -7.34 -4.28 -28.15
CA GLU A 428 -6.72 -4.64 -29.43
C GLU A 428 -6.61 -6.16 -29.57
N ALA A 429 -6.34 -6.86 -28.47
CA ALA A 429 -6.33 -8.32 -28.42
C ALA A 429 -7.70 -8.91 -28.85
N GLU A 430 -8.81 -8.33 -28.39
CA GLU A 430 -10.17 -8.71 -28.85
C GLU A 430 -10.37 -8.50 -30.35
N HIS A 431 -9.88 -7.39 -30.92
CA HIS A 431 -9.95 -7.15 -32.36
C HIS A 431 -9.07 -8.12 -33.17
N HIS A 432 -7.98 -8.60 -32.56
CA HIS A 432 -7.11 -9.64 -33.09
C HIS A 432 -7.72 -11.05 -32.98
N GLY A 433 -8.86 -11.22 -32.31
CA GLY A 433 -9.53 -12.51 -32.14
C GLY A 433 -9.10 -13.28 -30.89
N TYR A 434 -8.36 -12.65 -29.97
CA TYR A 434 -8.06 -13.20 -28.65
C TYR A 434 -9.15 -12.81 -27.66
N LYS A 435 -9.48 -13.69 -26.71
CA LYS A 435 -10.43 -13.35 -25.66
C LYS A 435 -9.70 -13.04 -24.36
N VAL A 436 -9.85 -11.82 -23.86
CA VAL A 436 -9.19 -11.35 -22.64
C VAL A 436 -10.24 -10.85 -21.67
N TYR A 437 -10.27 -11.38 -20.46
CA TYR A 437 -11.24 -10.93 -19.45
C TYR A 437 -10.69 -11.06 -18.03
N GLU A 438 -11.24 -10.25 -17.13
CA GLU A 438 -10.90 -10.27 -15.71
C GLU A 438 -11.70 -11.37 -14.99
N ILE A 439 -11.03 -12.14 -14.14
CA ILE A 439 -11.64 -13.13 -13.24
C ILE A 439 -11.64 -12.53 -11.84
N THR A 440 -12.79 -12.48 -11.19
CA THR A 440 -12.91 -12.11 -9.77
C THR A 440 -13.00 -13.35 -8.90
N PHE A 441 -12.16 -13.44 -7.88
CA PHE A 441 -12.15 -14.57 -6.95
C PHE A 441 -12.97 -14.27 -5.69
N PRO A 442 -13.51 -15.29 -5.00
CA PRO A 442 -14.31 -15.10 -3.78
C PRO A 442 -13.59 -14.36 -2.64
N ASN A 443 -12.25 -14.43 -2.61
CA ASN A 443 -11.41 -13.73 -1.63
C ASN A 443 -11.20 -12.23 -1.97
N GLY A 444 -11.88 -11.70 -2.99
CA GLY A 444 -11.75 -10.30 -3.43
C GLY A 444 -10.50 -9.99 -4.26
N THR A 445 -9.64 -10.99 -4.51
CA THR A 445 -8.54 -10.87 -5.48
C THR A 445 -9.08 -11.05 -6.91
N LYS A 446 -8.25 -10.70 -7.89
CA LYS A 446 -8.58 -10.85 -9.30
C LYS A 446 -7.45 -11.49 -10.10
N GLY A 447 -7.78 -11.97 -11.28
CA GLY A 447 -6.84 -12.48 -12.27
C GLY A 447 -7.27 -12.08 -13.67
N PHE A 448 -6.46 -12.42 -14.66
CA PHE A 448 -6.73 -12.17 -16.06
C PHE A 448 -6.72 -13.51 -16.78
N ASN A 449 -7.74 -13.77 -17.60
CA ASN A 449 -7.78 -14.91 -18.49
C ASN A 449 -7.45 -14.49 -19.91
N LEU A 450 -6.70 -15.34 -20.61
CA LEU A 450 -6.36 -15.17 -22.02
C LEU A 450 -6.70 -16.46 -22.77
N GLU A 451 -7.56 -16.35 -23.78
CA GLU A 451 -7.83 -17.42 -24.73
C GLU A 451 -7.24 -17.11 -26.11
N VAL A 452 -6.43 -18.04 -26.66
CA VAL A 452 -5.75 -17.90 -27.97
C VAL A 452 -5.91 -19.18 -28.80
N PRO A 453 -6.49 -19.13 -30.02
CA PRO A 453 -6.63 -20.30 -30.88
C PRO A 453 -5.30 -20.92 -31.29
N PHE A 454 -5.23 -22.25 -31.42
CA PHE A 454 -4.02 -22.95 -31.87
C PHE A 454 -3.64 -22.66 -33.33
N ASP A 455 -4.60 -22.19 -34.12
CA ASP A 455 -4.39 -21.83 -35.52
C ASP A 455 -3.83 -20.42 -35.71
N ASP A 456 -3.67 -19.66 -34.62
CA ASP A 456 -3.02 -18.36 -34.66
C ASP A 456 -1.55 -18.48 -35.16
N PRO A 457 -1.10 -17.59 -36.06
CA PRO A 457 0.25 -17.67 -36.64
C PRO A 457 1.38 -17.46 -35.62
N THR A 458 1.11 -16.86 -34.46
CA THR A 458 2.10 -16.63 -33.41
C THR A 458 2.31 -17.84 -32.50
N VAL A 459 1.40 -18.82 -32.55
CA VAL A 459 1.51 -20.09 -31.82
C VAL A 459 2.55 -20.98 -32.50
N LEU A 460 3.56 -21.39 -31.72
CA LEU A 460 4.61 -22.27 -32.21
C LEU A 460 4.09 -23.70 -32.29
N LYS A 461 4.36 -24.38 -33.41
CA LYS A 461 3.93 -25.75 -33.67
C LYS A 461 5.15 -26.64 -33.86
N GLU A 462 5.24 -27.70 -33.05
CA GLU A 462 6.33 -28.67 -33.09
C GLU A 462 5.77 -30.10 -33.19
N TYR A 463 6.20 -30.86 -34.20
CA TYR A 463 5.68 -32.21 -34.46
C TYR A 463 6.49 -33.26 -33.68
N VAL A 464 6.05 -33.58 -32.46
CA VAL A 464 6.80 -34.38 -31.46
C VAL A 464 6.68 -35.90 -31.67
N ASN A 465 5.54 -36.40 -32.13
CA ASN A 465 5.29 -37.83 -32.32
C ASN A 465 4.72 -38.14 -33.72
N ARG A 466 4.43 -39.42 -34.00
CA ARG A 466 3.88 -39.88 -35.30
C ARG A 466 2.55 -39.21 -35.67
N ASN A 467 1.72 -38.92 -34.67
CA ASN A 467 0.35 -38.38 -34.79
C ASN A 467 0.11 -37.16 -33.88
N GLU A 468 1.11 -36.67 -33.16
CA GLU A 468 0.95 -35.58 -32.19
C GLU A 468 1.69 -34.31 -32.58
N THR A 469 1.02 -33.18 -32.41
CA THR A 469 1.56 -31.83 -32.53
C THR A 469 1.60 -31.19 -31.15
N LYS A 470 2.75 -30.65 -30.77
CA LYS A 470 2.94 -29.80 -29.61
C LYS A 470 2.75 -28.34 -30.03
N TYR A 471 1.79 -27.69 -29.40
CA TYR A 471 1.54 -26.27 -29.53
C TYR A 471 2.17 -25.56 -28.34
N THR A 472 2.91 -24.48 -28.58
CA THR A 472 3.51 -23.65 -27.53
C THR A 472 3.10 -22.19 -27.73
N LEU A 473 2.56 -21.59 -26.69
CA LEU A 473 2.19 -20.18 -26.64
C LEU A 473 3.13 -19.45 -25.67
N ARG A 474 3.76 -18.39 -26.19
CA ARG A 474 4.63 -17.48 -25.41
C ARG A 474 3.95 -16.13 -25.27
N VAL A 475 3.78 -15.70 -24.04
CA VAL A 475 3.09 -14.45 -23.70
C VAL A 475 3.95 -13.64 -22.76
N ASN A 476 4.01 -12.33 -22.95
CA ASN A 476 4.56 -11.42 -21.95
C ASN A 476 3.47 -10.45 -21.50
N TYR A 477 3.12 -10.50 -20.22
CA TYR A 477 2.11 -9.63 -19.61
C TYR A 477 2.76 -8.37 -19.07
N THR A 478 2.20 -7.20 -19.37
CA THR A 478 2.58 -5.92 -18.76
C THR A 478 1.43 -5.41 -17.90
N LEU A 479 1.71 -5.20 -16.62
CA LEU A 479 0.76 -4.74 -15.61
C LEU A 479 1.15 -3.37 -15.09
N ASP A 480 0.15 -2.54 -14.75
CA ASP A 480 0.29 -1.41 -13.85
C ASP A 480 -0.05 -1.87 -12.43
N VAL A 481 0.93 -1.75 -11.52
CA VAL A 481 0.85 -2.31 -10.17
C VAL A 481 0.74 -1.20 -9.14
N GLY A 482 -0.35 -1.26 -8.37
CA GLY A 482 -0.61 -0.42 -7.22
C GLY A 482 -1.03 1.01 -7.56
N PRO A 483 -1.33 1.82 -6.53
CA PRO A 483 -1.68 3.24 -6.67
C PRO A 483 -0.64 4.10 -7.39
N GLU A 484 0.63 3.67 -7.40
CA GLU A 484 1.74 4.36 -8.06
C GLU A 484 1.86 4.00 -9.55
N MET A 485 1.03 3.06 -10.05
CA MET A 485 1.03 2.57 -11.43
C MET A 485 2.44 2.13 -11.87
N LYS A 486 3.11 1.33 -11.04
CA LYS A 486 4.44 0.82 -11.37
C LYS A 486 4.34 -0.26 -12.45
N PRO A 487 5.09 -0.15 -13.56
CA PRO A 487 5.07 -1.16 -14.60
C PRO A 487 5.72 -2.46 -14.10
N TYR A 488 5.09 -3.59 -14.39
CA TYR A 488 5.61 -4.93 -14.11
C TYR A 488 5.43 -5.83 -15.34
N ASN A 489 6.50 -6.53 -15.72
CA ASN A 489 6.49 -7.45 -16.84
C ASN A 489 6.63 -8.89 -16.35
N HIS A 490 5.81 -9.79 -16.91
CA HIS A 490 5.82 -11.21 -16.56
C HIS A 490 5.75 -12.08 -17.82
N PRO A 491 6.85 -12.76 -18.18
CA PRO A 491 6.83 -13.75 -19.25
C PRO A 491 6.16 -15.04 -18.79
N ALA A 492 5.38 -15.66 -19.67
CA ALA A 492 4.70 -16.93 -19.48
C ALA A 492 4.86 -17.78 -20.75
N GLU A 493 5.05 -19.08 -20.56
CA GLU A 493 5.08 -20.08 -21.63
C GLU A 493 4.16 -21.23 -21.24
N VAL A 494 3.20 -21.56 -22.11
CA VAL A 494 2.28 -22.69 -21.92
C VAL A 494 2.30 -23.59 -23.14
N GLU A 495 2.07 -24.88 -22.92
CA GLU A 495 2.18 -25.89 -23.96
C GLU A 495 0.97 -26.84 -23.91
N CYS A 496 0.58 -27.37 -25.07
CA CYS A 496 -0.46 -28.38 -25.19
C CYS A 496 -0.10 -29.35 -26.32
N VAL A 497 -0.23 -30.65 -26.09
CA VAL A 497 0.02 -31.70 -27.09
C VAL A 497 -1.31 -32.27 -27.54
N VAL A 498 -1.55 -32.31 -28.86
CA VAL A 498 -2.78 -32.83 -29.46
C VAL A 498 -2.44 -33.88 -30.51
N ALA A 499 -3.18 -35.00 -30.49
CA ALA A 499 -3.13 -36.01 -31.53
C ALA A 499 -4.01 -35.62 -32.74
N ASP A 500 -3.58 -34.64 -33.53
CA ASP A 500 -4.38 -34.04 -34.62
C ASP A 500 -3.86 -34.32 -36.03
N ILE A 501 -2.87 -35.20 -36.16
CA ILE A 501 -2.33 -35.61 -37.46
C ILE A 501 -2.77 -37.04 -37.77
N GLU A 502 -3.72 -37.15 -38.71
CA GLU A 502 -4.01 -38.40 -39.39
C GLU A 502 -3.13 -38.53 -40.64
N LEU A 503 -2.11 -39.38 -40.55
CA LEU A 503 -1.30 -39.74 -41.72
C LEU A 503 -2.17 -40.58 -42.68
N PRO A 504 -2.12 -40.33 -44.00
CA PRO A 504 -2.89 -41.10 -44.95
C PRO A 504 -2.43 -42.56 -44.94
N GLU A 505 -3.39 -43.48 -44.79
CA GLU A 505 -3.12 -44.90 -44.88
C GLU A 505 -3.12 -45.33 -46.35
N ALA A 506 -2.00 -45.86 -46.81
CA ALA A 506 -1.84 -46.28 -48.20
C ALA A 506 -2.37 -47.69 -48.42
N VAL A 507 -3.32 -47.86 -49.33
CA VAL A 507 -3.89 -49.15 -49.69
C VAL A 507 -3.08 -49.77 -50.83
N GLY A 508 -2.68 -51.03 -50.67
CA GLY A 508 -1.95 -51.78 -51.69
C GLY A 508 -2.85 -52.79 -52.39
N TYR A 509 -2.73 -52.91 -53.71
CA TYR A 509 -3.37 -53.97 -54.51
C TYR A 509 -2.46 -54.38 -55.67
N CYS A 510 -2.74 -55.51 -56.33
CA CYS A 510 -1.95 -56.00 -57.47
C CYS A 510 -2.82 -56.59 -58.57
N ASP A 511 -2.29 -56.59 -59.79
CA ASP A 511 -2.79 -57.37 -60.91
C ASP A 511 -1.71 -58.32 -61.43
N LYS A 512 -1.90 -58.88 -62.64
CA LYS A 512 -0.96 -59.84 -63.25
C LYS A 512 0.39 -59.23 -63.62
N GLU A 513 0.49 -57.91 -63.74
CA GLU A 513 1.64 -57.20 -64.29
C GLU A 513 2.23 -56.18 -63.32
N ASN A 514 1.43 -55.62 -62.40
CA ASN A 514 1.79 -54.47 -61.58
C ASN A 514 1.28 -54.57 -60.13
N LEU A 515 2.01 -53.89 -59.25
CA LEU A 515 1.64 -53.54 -57.89
C LEU A 515 1.19 -52.07 -57.86
N TYR A 516 0.15 -51.77 -57.11
CA TYR A 516 -0.37 -50.42 -56.96
C TYR A 516 -0.41 -50.05 -55.48
N LEU A 517 0.02 -48.82 -55.18
CA LEU A 517 -0.05 -48.21 -53.86
C LEU A 517 -0.85 -46.92 -53.97
N ALA A 518 -2.12 -46.97 -53.58
CA ALA A 518 -3.03 -45.83 -53.57
C ALA A 518 -2.97 -45.13 -52.22
N VAL A 519 -2.61 -43.85 -52.22
CA VAL A 519 -2.56 -42.98 -51.04
C VAL A 519 -3.65 -41.92 -51.19
N PRO A 520 -4.61 -41.80 -50.25
CA PRO A 520 -5.58 -40.73 -50.28
C PRO A 520 -4.89 -39.36 -50.25
N VAL A 521 -5.25 -38.49 -51.18
CA VAL A 521 -4.84 -37.09 -51.21
C VAL A 521 -5.80 -36.34 -50.30
N SER A 522 -5.44 -36.21 -49.02
CA SER A 522 -6.14 -35.32 -48.09
C SER A 522 -5.54 -33.91 -48.16
N ALA A 523 -6.17 -32.94 -47.48
CA ALA A 523 -5.65 -31.57 -47.32
C ALA A 523 -4.18 -31.54 -46.81
N LEU A 524 -3.70 -32.64 -46.22
CA LEU A 524 -2.35 -32.77 -45.68
C LEU A 524 -1.29 -33.25 -46.70
N TYR A 525 -1.65 -33.54 -47.96
CA TYR A 525 -0.74 -34.03 -49.02
C TYR A 525 0.54 -33.19 -49.19
N GLN A 526 0.46 -31.88 -48.92
CA GLN A 526 1.60 -30.97 -49.07
C GLN A 526 2.65 -31.10 -47.95
N TYR A 527 2.30 -31.68 -46.80
CA TYR A 527 3.11 -31.68 -45.57
C TYR A 527 3.95 -32.94 -45.35
N TRP A 528 3.78 -33.97 -46.19
CA TRP A 528 4.55 -35.21 -46.11
C TRP A 528 5.27 -35.53 -47.41
N ASN A 529 6.30 -36.36 -47.28
CA ASN A 529 7.07 -36.95 -48.35
C ASN A 529 6.90 -38.47 -48.32
N LEU A 530 6.61 -39.09 -49.46
CA LEU A 530 6.53 -40.55 -49.59
C LEU A 530 7.90 -41.10 -49.97
N TYR A 531 8.31 -42.16 -49.28
CA TYR A 531 9.51 -42.92 -49.57
C TYR A 531 9.13 -44.36 -49.92
N VAL A 532 9.84 -44.91 -50.90
CA VAL A 532 9.82 -46.34 -51.25
C VAL A 532 11.15 -46.93 -50.81
N GLY A 533 11.12 -47.79 -49.79
CA GLY A 533 12.32 -48.16 -49.04
C GLY A 533 12.99 -46.91 -48.43
N ASN A 534 14.26 -46.66 -48.74
CA ASN A 534 15.02 -45.50 -48.25
C ASN A 534 15.12 -44.33 -49.25
N LYS A 535 14.47 -44.42 -50.42
CA LYS A 535 14.55 -43.39 -51.46
C LYS A 535 13.29 -42.51 -51.46
N LEU A 536 13.49 -41.19 -51.44
CA LEU A 536 12.40 -40.20 -51.57
C LEU A 536 11.76 -40.36 -52.95
N LEU A 537 10.44 -40.49 -52.99
CA LEU A 537 9.68 -40.55 -54.23
C LEU A 537 9.61 -39.15 -54.86
N ASN A 538 10.32 -38.97 -55.97
CA ASN A 538 10.34 -37.76 -56.79
C ASN A 538 10.35 -38.16 -58.28
N GLN A 539 10.17 -37.23 -59.20
CA GLN A 539 10.13 -37.56 -60.64
C GLN A 539 11.36 -38.34 -61.12
N GLN A 540 12.53 -38.05 -60.54
CA GLN A 540 13.79 -38.68 -60.90
C GLN A 540 13.84 -40.17 -60.49
N THR A 541 13.37 -40.49 -59.28
CA THR A 541 13.30 -41.88 -58.78
C THR A 541 12.17 -42.69 -59.42
N VAL A 542 11.09 -42.03 -59.82
CA VAL A 542 9.99 -42.65 -60.60
C VAL A 542 10.53 -43.12 -61.95
N LEU A 543 11.24 -42.24 -62.67
CA LEU A 543 11.83 -42.56 -63.98
C LEU A 543 12.94 -43.61 -63.88
N SER A 544 13.84 -43.50 -62.89
CA SER A 544 14.98 -44.42 -62.76
C SER A 544 14.56 -45.87 -62.46
N ASN A 545 13.45 -46.05 -61.74
CA ASN A 545 12.96 -47.36 -61.33
C ASN A 545 11.80 -47.88 -62.19
N ARG A 546 11.44 -47.17 -63.28
CA ARG A 546 10.29 -47.47 -64.15
C ARG A 546 8.96 -47.53 -63.40
N TYR A 547 8.81 -46.74 -62.35
CA TYR A 547 7.53 -46.58 -61.67
C TYR A 547 6.65 -45.62 -62.47
N LEU A 548 5.34 -45.73 -62.29
CA LEU A 548 4.36 -44.79 -62.82
C LEU A 548 3.67 -44.13 -61.64
N LEU A 549 3.76 -42.80 -61.56
CA LEU A 549 3.14 -42.03 -60.50
C LEU A 549 2.01 -41.19 -61.09
N THR A 550 0.78 -41.51 -60.72
CA THR A 550 -0.42 -40.82 -61.19
C THR A 550 -1.11 -40.16 -60.02
N THR A 551 -1.29 -38.85 -60.06
CA THR A 551 -2.01 -38.11 -59.01
C THR A 551 -3.32 -37.57 -59.58
N ASN A 552 -4.43 -37.89 -58.94
CA ASN A 552 -5.73 -37.30 -59.22
C ASN A 552 -6.23 -36.47 -58.01
N SER A 553 -7.44 -35.92 -58.08
CA SER A 553 -8.01 -35.06 -57.03
C SER A 553 -8.29 -35.76 -55.69
N THR A 554 -8.24 -37.10 -55.65
CA THR A 554 -8.59 -37.90 -54.46
C THR A 554 -7.49 -38.84 -54.01
N HIS A 555 -6.60 -39.28 -54.90
CA HIS A 555 -5.59 -40.29 -54.66
C HIS A 555 -4.32 -40.02 -55.46
N LEU A 556 -3.18 -40.29 -54.82
CA LEU A 556 -1.89 -40.51 -55.46
C LEU A 556 -1.75 -42.03 -55.61
N VAL A 557 -1.57 -42.49 -56.84
CA VAL A 557 -1.41 -43.91 -57.16
C VAL A 557 -0.01 -44.11 -57.70
N LEU A 558 0.78 -44.88 -56.97
CA LEU A 558 2.07 -45.37 -57.42
C LEU A 558 1.89 -46.78 -58.00
N GLN A 559 2.10 -46.91 -59.30
CA GLN A 559 2.16 -48.18 -60.01
C GLN A 559 3.62 -48.63 -60.15
N VAL A 560 3.87 -49.87 -59.75
CA VAL A 560 5.18 -50.50 -59.72
C VAL A 560 5.11 -51.83 -60.47
N PRO A 561 5.78 -51.99 -61.62
CA PRO A 561 5.77 -53.26 -62.34
C PRO A 561 6.32 -54.41 -61.49
N LEU A 562 5.79 -55.62 -61.70
CA LEU A 562 6.30 -56.81 -61.02
C LEU A 562 7.77 -57.07 -61.43
N PHE A 563 8.54 -57.58 -60.48
CA PHE A 563 9.97 -57.88 -60.57
C PHE A 563 10.91 -56.66 -60.76
N THR A 564 10.45 -55.44 -60.46
CA THR A 564 11.34 -54.26 -60.46
C THR A 564 12.26 -54.21 -59.24
N MET A 565 13.41 -53.54 -59.41
CA MET A 565 14.37 -53.29 -58.34
C MET A 565 13.75 -52.43 -57.23
N GLY A 566 13.89 -52.85 -55.97
CA GLY A 566 13.41 -52.12 -54.79
C GLY A 566 12.16 -52.69 -54.11
N ILE A 567 11.66 -53.85 -54.57
CA ILE A 567 10.57 -54.61 -53.93
C ILE A 567 11.13 -55.88 -53.28
N ILE A 568 10.60 -56.22 -52.10
CA ILE A 568 10.87 -57.48 -51.42
C ILE A 568 9.66 -58.41 -51.65
N TYR A 569 9.93 -59.60 -52.17
CA TYR A 569 8.92 -60.64 -52.40
C TYR A 569 9.02 -61.68 -51.30
N GLU A 570 7.93 -61.90 -50.57
CA GLU A 570 7.84 -62.93 -49.54
C GLU A 570 6.89 -64.04 -49.98
N VAL A 571 7.33 -65.30 -49.80
CA VAL A 571 6.55 -66.47 -50.18
C VAL A 571 5.67 -66.88 -49.00
N CYS A 572 4.38 -66.54 -49.03
CA CYS A 572 3.40 -67.10 -48.11
C CYS A 572 2.75 -68.36 -48.71
N ARG A 573 2.72 -69.47 -47.97
CA ARG A 573 2.00 -70.69 -48.39
C ARG A 573 0.52 -70.34 -48.62
N LEU A 574 0.13 -70.37 -49.90
CA LEU A 574 -1.19 -70.17 -50.53
C LEU A 574 -1.55 -68.84 -51.21
N TYR A 575 -0.81 -67.73 -51.05
CA TYR A 575 -0.90 -66.57 -51.98
C TYR A 575 0.40 -65.75 -51.91
N CYS A 576 1.00 -65.39 -53.06
CA CYS A 576 2.13 -64.45 -53.11
C CYS A 576 1.67 -63.07 -52.62
N LYS A 577 2.21 -62.59 -51.50
CA LYS A 577 2.10 -61.19 -51.07
C LYS A 577 3.42 -60.50 -51.38
N ALA A 578 3.38 -59.45 -52.20
CA ALA A 578 4.52 -58.56 -52.37
C ALA A 578 4.43 -57.41 -51.36
N LEU A 579 5.54 -57.10 -50.69
CA LEU A 579 5.62 -56.04 -49.69
C LEU A 579 6.40 -54.86 -50.28
N VAL A 580 5.71 -53.74 -50.43
CA VAL A 580 6.35 -52.43 -50.68
C VAL A 580 6.50 -51.75 -49.32
N SER A 581 7.75 -51.60 -48.86
CA SER A 581 8.04 -50.86 -47.63
C SER A 581 7.77 -49.37 -47.85
N LYS A 582 6.87 -48.83 -47.03
CA LYS A 582 6.34 -47.47 -47.11
C LYS A 582 6.90 -46.67 -45.94
N ARG A 583 7.53 -45.52 -46.19
CA ARG A 583 7.78 -44.54 -45.12
C ARG A 583 7.27 -43.17 -45.52
N PHE A 584 6.28 -42.68 -44.79
CA PHE A 584 5.88 -41.28 -44.84
C PHE A 584 6.79 -40.50 -43.88
N ILE A 585 7.42 -39.43 -44.37
CA ILE A 585 8.25 -38.53 -43.56
C ILE A 585 7.69 -37.11 -43.72
N ARG A 586 7.34 -36.43 -42.61
CA ARG A 586 6.91 -35.01 -42.66
C ARG A 586 8.07 -34.17 -43.19
N LYS A 587 7.82 -33.27 -44.16
CA LYS A 587 8.86 -32.46 -44.84
C LYS A 587 9.80 -31.71 -43.89
N GLU A 588 9.34 -31.41 -42.67
CA GLU A 588 10.05 -30.57 -41.71
C GLU A 588 10.85 -31.34 -40.64
N ARG A 589 10.82 -32.68 -40.62
CA ARG A 589 11.63 -33.47 -39.67
C ARG A 589 12.39 -34.62 -40.34
N HIS A 590 13.65 -34.36 -40.66
CA HIS A 590 14.65 -35.39 -40.96
C HIS A 590 14.93 -36.24 -39.70
N PHE A 591 14.22 -37.35 -39.55
CA PHE A 591 14.63 -38.47 -38.69
C PHE A 591 15.01 -39.68 -39.55
N THR A 592 16.16 -40.26 -39.26
CA THR A 592 16.74 -41.45 -39.90
C THR A 592 15.83 -42.69 -39.78
N PRO A 593 15.86 -43.61 -40.77
CA PRO A 593 15.01 -44.80 -40.78
C PRO A 593 15.68 -46.01 -40.10
N LYS A 594 15.06 -46.52 -39.03
CA LYS A 594 14.98 -47.96 -38.76
C LYS A 594 13.56 -48.30 -38.27
N LEU A 595 12.74 -48.81 -39.18
CA LEU A 595 11.70 -49.77 -38.83
C LEU A 595 11.51 -50.69 -40.03
N VAL A 596 11.77 -51.98 -39.79
CA VAL A 596 11.54 -53.09 -40.70
C VAL A 596 10.11 -53.56 -40.43
N LEU A 597 9.31 -53.70 -41.50
CA LEU A 597 8.15 -54.58 -41.51
C LEU A 597 8.60 -55.87 -42.19
#